data_AF-A0A1Q6DQX3-F1
#
_entry.id   AF-A0A1Q6DQX3-F1
#
_cell.length_a   1.000
_cell.length_b   1.000
_cell.length_c   1.000
_cell.angle_alpha   90.00
_cell.angle_beta   90.00
_cell.angle_gamma   90.00
#
_symmetry.space_group_name_H-M   'P 1'
#
loop_
_entity.id
_entity.type
_entity.pdbx_description
1 polymer ?
#
loop_
_entity_poly.entity_id
_entity_poly.type
_entity_poly.pdbx_seq_one_letter_code
_entity_poly.pdbx_strand_id
1 'polypeptide(L)'
;MNRRNFFKTALSGLAFFVLSRPKKSAAKKTIPLFSCHVAGFQYYDGPRLINSLRAGDQLSLTREPANPHDDKAIAVYTAAGRKLGYLPAYINETPAQQMDKGKHFTALVKNVDTDAPPWEMLEMTVVMLYLTLRRTKYEPHKFITCP
;
A
#
# COMPACT_ATOMS: atom_id res chain seq x y z
N MET A 1 -20.60 -14.95 60.68
CA MET A 1 -19.86 -13.68 60.85
C MET A 1 -18.49 -14.02 61.43
N ASN A 2 -17.45 -14.05 60.57
CA ASN A 2 -16.36 -13.06 60.48
C ASN A 2 -15.38 -13.12 61.66
N ARG A 3 -14.06 -13.01 61.51
CA ARG A 3 -13.10 -13.03 60.38
C ARG A 3 -11.77 -12.92 61.13
N ARG A 4 -10.99 -13.99 61.26
CA ARG A 4 -9.65 -13.96 61.86
C ARG A 4 -8.64 -14.44 60.83
N ASN A 5 -7.76 -13.50 60.47
CA ASN A 5 -6.43 -13.61 59.86
C ASN A 5 -6.03 -14.95 59.22
N PHE A 6 -5.72 -14.93 57.92
CA PHE A 6 -4.83 -15.93 57.34
C PHE A 6 -4.06 -15.39 56.13
N PHE A 7 -3.05 -14.57 56.40
CA PHE A 7 -1.93 -14.36 55.48
C PHE A 7 -1.06 -15.61 55.49
N LYS A 8 -1.35 -16.60 54.63
CA LYS A 8 -0.37 -17.61 54.17
C LYS A 8 -0.72 -18.08 52.76
N THR A 9 0.29 -17.96 51.91
CA THR A 9 0.49 -18.46 50.55
C THR A 9 -0.20 -19.78 50.20
N ALA A 10 -0.86 -19.83 49.04
CA ALA A 10 -0.98 -21.05 48.25
C ALA A 10 -0.93 -20.72 46.75
N LEU A 11 0.17 -21.18 46.13
CA LEU A 11 0.32 -21.50 44.71
C LEU A 11 -0.98 -22.12 44.15
N SER A 12 -1.68 -21.43 43.27
CA SER A 12 -2.51 -22.05 42.22
C SER A 12 -3.13 -20.95 41.36
N GLY A 13 -2.78 -20.91 40.07
CA GLY A 13 -3.60 -20.24 39.06
C GLY A 13 -3.27 -18.79 38.75
N LEU A 14 -2.17 -18.56 38.01
CA LEU A 14 -2.20 -17.62 36.87
C LEU A 14 -1.12 -18.00 35.85
N ALA A 15 -1.15 -19.26 35.42
CA ALA A 15 -0.44 -19.72 34.24
C ALA A 15 -1.13 -19.17 32.98
N PHE A 16 -0.96 -17.89 32.66
CA PHE A 16 -1.27 -17.33 31.34
C PHE A 16 -0.49 -16.03 31.11
N PHE A 17 0.82 -16.03 31.41
CA PHE A 17 1.72 -15.07 30.77
C PHE A 17 1.91 -15.54 29.32
N VAL A 18 0.95 -15.19 28.46
CA VAL A 18 1.05 -15.40 27.01
C VAL A 18 2.30 -14.64 26.55
N LEU A 19 3.41 -15.36 26.39
CA LEU A 19 4.59 -14.86 25.71
C LEU A 19 4.20 -14.63 24.24
N SER A 20 3.68 -13.45 23.94
CA SER A 20 3.42 -12.99 22.57
C SER A 20 4.74 -13.01 21.81
N ARG A 21 4.97 -14.06 21.03
CA ARG A 21 6.06 -14.08 20.05
C ARG A 21 5.84 -12.91 19.08
N PRO A 22 6.80 -12.00 18.87
CA PRO A 22 6.65 -10.96 17.87
C PRO A 22 6.48 -11.64 16.50
N LYS A 23 5.33 -11.43 15.85
CA LYS A 23 5.15 -11.84 14.45
C LYS A 23 6.23 -11.14 13.63
N LYS A 24 7.21 -11.89 13.13
CA LYS A 24 8.18 -11.39 12.14
C LYS A 24 7.38 -10.88 10.93
N SER A 25 7.21 -9.56 10.84
CA SER A 25 6.53 -8.93 9.71
C SER A 25 7.32 -9.22 8.44
N ALA A 26 6.64 -9.73 7.40
CA ALA A 26 7.24 -9.87 6.08
C ALA A 26 7.68 -8.48 5.59
N ALA A 27 8.90 -8.37 5.06
CA ALA A 27 9.36 -7.14 4.44
C ALA A 27 8.57 -6.90 3.14
N LYS A 28 7.86 -5.77 3.07
CA LYS A 28 7.22 -5.31 1.82
C LYS A 28 8.31 -4.77 0.90
N LYS A 29 8.34 -5.25 -0.35
CA LYS A 29 9.20 -4.69 -1.40
C LYS A 29 8.33 -3.98 -2.43
N THR A 30 8.81 -2.83 -2.92
CA THR A 30 8.18 -2.00 -3.94
C THR A 30 8.93 -2.16 -5.26
N ILE A 31 8.21 -2.43 -6.35
CA ILE A 31 8.76 -2.34 -7.71
C ILE A 31 8.14 -1.11 -8.39
N PRO A 32 8.92 -0.10 -8.82
CA PRO A 32 8.43 0.95 -9.69
C PRO A 32 8.10 0.38 -11.06
N LEU A 33 6.95 0.79 -11.62
CA LEU A 33 6.48 0.32 -12.91
C LEU A 33 6.62 1.40 -13.98
N PHE A 34 6.00 2.55 -13.77
CA PHE A 34 6.01 3.66 -14.72
C PHE A 34 5.69 4.98 -14.00
N SER A 35 6.02 6.11 -14.64
CA SER A 35 5.67 7.45 -14.18
C SER A 35 4.62 8.08 -15.10
N CYS A 36 3.75 8.92 -14.54
CA CYS A 36 2.72 9.66 -15.27
C CYS A 36 2.25 10.86 -14.45
N HIS A 37 1.62 11.84 -15.12
CA HIS A 37 0.93 12.91 -14.42
C HIS A 37 -0.45 12.47 -13.92
N VAL A 38 -0.93 13.10 -12.84
CA VAL A 38 -2.27 12.83 -12.31
C VAL A 38 -3.33 13.45 -13.22
N ALA A 39 -4.20 12.61 -13.77
CA ALA A 39 -5.28 13.05 -14.65
C ALA A 39 -6.41 13.71 -13.85
N GLY A 40 -7.04 14.72 -14.46
CA GLY A 40 -8.16 15.44 -13.84
C GLY A 40 -7.78 16.26 -12.60
N PHE A 41 -6.48 16.50 -12.38
CA PHE A 41 -5.95 17.16 -11.18
C PHE A 41 -6.70 18.45 -10.83
N GLN A 42 -6.96 19.29 -11.83
CA GLN A 42 -7.68 20.56 -11.69
C GLN A 42 -9.12 20.48 -11.15
N TYR A 43 -9.78 19.32 -11.24
CA TYR A 43 -11.19 19.15 -10.84
C TYR A 43 -11.35 18.67 -9.39
N TYR A 44 -10.25 18.38 -8.69
CA TYR A 44 -10.27 17.84 -7.34
C TYR A 44 -9.44 18.72 -6.38
N ASP A 45 -9.02 18.17 -5.23
CA ASP A 45 -8.23 18.92 -4.25
C ASP A 45 -6.79 19.21 -4.69
N GLY A 46 -6.38 18.70 -5.86
CA GLY A 46 -5.02 18.81 -6.39
C GLY A 46 -4.42 20.22 -6.34
N PRO A 47 -4.98 21.21 -7.05
CA PRO A 47 -4.46 22.58 -7.06
C PRO A 47 -4.38 23.23 -5.68
N ARG A 48 -5.30 22.87 -4.77
CA ARG A 48 -5.30 23.40 -3.40
C ARG A 48 -4.19 22.80 -2.55
N LEU A 49 -3.80 21.55 -2.84
CA LEU A 49 -2.82 20.79 -2.07
C LEU A 49 -1.44 20.75 -2.69
N ILE A 50 -1.24 21.25 -3.92
CA ILE A 50 0.05 21.16 -4.64
C ILE A 50 1.23 21.68 -3.81
N ASN A 51 1.04 22.80 -3.11
CA ASN A 51 2.06 23.42 -2.25
C ASN A 51 2.40 22.61 -0.99
N SER A 52 1.60 21.59 -0.65
CA SER A 52 1.85 20.66 0.45
C SER A 52 2.49 19.34 0.02
N LEU A 53 2.46 19.02 -1.28
CA LEU A 53 3.03 17.78 -1.83
C LEU A 53 4.53 17.93 -2.09
N ARG A 54 5.29 16.87 -1.83
CA ARG A 54 6.74 16.81 -2.05
C ARG A 54 7.12 15.52 -2.76
N ALA A 55 8.22 15.56 -3.50
CA ALA A 55 8.80 14.35 -4.07
C ALA A 55 9.09 13.31 -2.96
N GLY A 56 8.71 12.06 -3.22
CA GLY A 56 8.77 10.96 -2.26
C GLY A 56 7.49 10.75 -1.44
N ASP A 57 6.55 11.70 -1.44
CA ASP A 57 5.28 11.53 -0.72
C ASP A 57 4.50 10.32 -1.24
N GLN A 58 3.96 9.53 -0.32
CA GLN A 58 3.16 8.37 -0.68
C GLN A 58 1.72 8.76 -1.03
N LEU A 59 1.25 8.25 -2.16
CA LEU A 59 -0.11 8.37 -2.65
C LEU A 59 -0.81 7.01 -2.64
N SER A 60 -2.10 7.03 -2.30
CA SER A 60 -2.96 5.85 -2.34
C SER A 60 -3.65 5.75 -3.70
N LEU A 61 -3.74 4.53 -4.23
CA LEU A 61 -4.47 4.21 -5.45
C LEU A 61 -5.69 3.36 -5.09
N THR A 62 -6.87 3.79 -5.51
CA THR A 62 -8.14 3.15 -5.17
C THR A 62 -8.95 2.86 -6.43
N ARG A 63 -9.39 1.62 -6.60
CA ARG A 63 -10.27 1.22 -7.71
C ARG A 63 -11.65 1.85 -7.55
N GLU A 64 -12.18 2.38 -8.65
CA GLU A 64 -13.56 2.87 -8.76
C GLU A 64 -14.27 2.17 -9.94
N PRO A 65 -14.57 0.85 -9.87
CA PRO A 65 -15.14 0.12 -11.01
C PRO A 65 -16.57 0.55 -11.39
N ALA A 66 -17.28 1.22 -10.47
CA ALA A 66 -18.61 1.77 -10.70
C ALA A 66 -18.57 3.24 -11.18
N ASN A 67 -17.40 3.74 -11.57
CA ASN A 67 -17.29 5.08 -12.12
C ASN A 67 -18.07 5.17 -13.45
N PRO A 68 -18.98 6.14 -13.61
CA PRO A 68 -19.89 6.19 -14.76
C PRO A 68 -19.18 6.52 -16.09
N HIS A 69 -17.94 7.02 -16.04
CA HIS A 69 -17.19 7.42 -17.23
C HIS A 69 -16.17 6.37 -17.67
N ASP A 70 -15.61 5.60 -16.73
CA ASP A 70 -14.53 4.65 -16.98
C ASP A 70 -14.52 3.55 -15.90
N ASP A 71 -14.85 2.31 -16.28
CA ASP A 71 -14.88 1.15 -15.37
C ASP A 71 -13.47 0.72 -14.89
N LYS A 72 -12.41 1.17 -15.57
CA LYS A 72 -11.01 0.97 -15.20
C LYS A 72 -10.46 2.09 -14.32
N ALA A 73 -11.30 3.04 -13.90
CA ALA A 73 -10.88 4.19 -13.11
C ALA A 73 -10.12 3.78 -11.82
N ILE A 74 -8.98 4.44 -11.62
CA ILE A 74 -8.17 4.34 -10.40
C ILE A 74 -7.98 5.74 -9.87
N ALA A 75 -8.63 6.06 -8.77
CA ALA A 75 -8.52 7.34 -8.11
C ALA A 75 -7.22 7.43 -7.30
N VAL A 76 -6.63 8.62 -7.31
CA VAL A 76 -5.37 8.97 -6.63
C VAL A 76 -5.69 9.84 -5.43
N TYR A 77 -5.23 9.42 -4.25
CA TYR A 77 -5.44 10.13 -2.99
C TYR A 77 -4.12 10.42 -2.28
N THR A 78 -4.09 11.50 -1.50
CA THR A 78 -3.02 11.71 -0.50
C THR A 78 -3.10 10.69 0.63
N ALA A 79 -2.04 10.56 1.43
CA ALA A 79 -2.08 9.77 2.66
C ALA A 79 -3.16 10.24 3.66
N ALA A 80 -3.56 11.52 3.59
CA ALA A 80 -4.65 12.09 4.38
C ALA A 80 -6.05 11.87 3.78
N GLY A 81 -6.17 11.07 2.70
CA GLY A 81 -7.46 10.72 2.09
C GLY A 81 -8.07 11.82 1.21
N ARG A 82 -7.28 12.81 0.76
CA ARG A 82 -7.76 13.87 -0.14
C ARG A 82 -7.58 13.45 -1.60
N LYS A 83 -8.64 13.58 -2.41
CA LYS A 83 -8.62 13.15 -3.81
C LYS A 83 -7.83 14.14 -4.65
N LEU A 84 -6.79 13.66 -5.31
CA LEU A 84 -5.96 14.48 -6.21
C LEU A 84 -6.42 14.34 -7.66
N GLY A 85 -6.98 13.20 -8.05
CA GLY A 85 -7.41 12.94 -9.42
C GLY A 85 -7.42 11.45 -9.72
N TYR A 86 -7.00 11.09 -10.92
CA TYR A 86 -7.01 9.72 -11.43
C TYR A 86 -5.69 9.32 -12.08
N LEU A 87 -5.49 8.01 -12.18
CA LEU A 87 -4.55 7.45 -13.14
C LEU A 87 -5.07 7.70 -14.57
N PRO A 88 -4.22 8.14 -15.53
CA PRO A 88 -4.67 8.40 -16.89
C PRO A 88 -5.30 7.19 -17.58
N ALA A 89 -6.39 7.42 -18.31
CA ALA A 89 -7.18 6.36 -18.94
C ALA A 89 -6.39 5.51 -19.95
N TYR A 90 -5.42 6.09 -20.65
CA TYR A 90 -4.63 5.38 -21.65
C TYR A 90 -3.66 4.31 -21.07
N ILE A 91 -3.47 4.27 -19.74
CA ILE A 91 -2.57 3.34 -19.03
C ILE A 91 -3.22 2.61 -17.85
N ASN A 92 -4.48 2.92 -17.53
CA ASN A 92 -5.12 2.38 -16.32
C ASN A 92 -5.56 0.91 -16.43
N GLU A 93 -5.69 0.37 -17.65
CA GLU A 93 -6.23 -0.96 -17.90
C GLU A 93 -5.45 -2.07 -17.18
N THR A 94 -4.12 -2.09 -17.35
CA THR A 94 -3.29 -3.14 -16.75
C THR A 94 -3.28 -3.05 -15.21
N PRO A 95 -3.03 -1.87 -14.60
CA PRO A 95 -3.18 -1.71 -13.16
C PRO A 95 -4.58 -2.09 -12.64
N ALA A 96 -5.65 -1.70 -13.33
CA ALA A 96 -7.02 -1.97 -12.90
C ALA A 96 -7.28 -3.48 -12.81
N GLN A 97 -6.98 -4.22 -13.88
CA GLN A 97 -7.13 -5.67 -13.90
C GLN A 97 -6.28 -6.37 -12.83
N GLN A 98 -5.07 -5.87 -12.55
CA GLN A 98 -4.20 -6.46 -11.54
C GLN A 98 -4.71 -6.15 -10.12
N MET A 99 -5.23 -4.94 -9.88
CA MET A 99 -5.88 -4.59 -8.62
C MET A 99 -7.14 -5.44 -8.38
N ASP A 100 -7.93 -5.69 -9.43
CA ASP A 100 -9.11 -6.56 -9.37
C ASP A 100 -8.73 -8.03 -9.07
N LYS A 101 -7.51 -8.45 -9.43
CA LYS A 101 -6.90 -9.74 -9.04
C LYS A 101 -6.25 -9.72 -7.64
N GLY A 102 -6.43 -8.65 -6.86
CA GLY A 102 -5.90 -8.50 -5.50
C GLY A 102 -4.43 -8.07 -5.42
N LYS A 103 -3.82 -7.63 -6.53
CA LYS A 103 -2.48 -7.03 -6.47
C LYS A 103 -2.56 -5.64 -5.86
N HIS A 104 -1.56 -5.29 -5.06
CA HIS A 104 -1.54 -4.03 -4.33
C HIS A 104 -0.66 -3.02 -5.06
N PHE A 105 -1.22 -1.86 -5.35
CA PHE A 105 -0.52 -0.74 -5.96
C PHE A 105 -0.60 0.49 -5.06
N THR A 106 0.42 1.32 -5.14
CA THR A 106 0.48 2.65 -4.54
C THR A 106 1.27 3.53 -5.51
N ALA A 107 1.41 4.82 -5.22
CA ALA A 107 2.25 5.69 -6.01
C ALA A 107 3.12 6.55 -5.10
N LEU A 108 4.21 7.05 -5.63
CA LEU A 108 5.07 8.02 -4.99
C LEU A 108 5.07 9.28 -5.84
N VAL A 109 4.98 10.45 -5.22
CA VAL A 109 5.20 11.72 -5.93
C VAL A 109 6.63 11.71 -6.46
N LYS A 110 6.79 11.91 -7.76
CA LYS A 110 8.09 11.97 -8.42
C LYS A 110 8.56 13.41 -8.57
N ASN A 111 7.68 14.28 -9.07
CA ASN A 111 7.95 15.69 -9.24
C ASN A 111 6.69 16.52 -8.96
N VAL A 112 6.92 17.73 -8.45
CA VAL A 112 5.90 18.75 -8.23
C VAL A 112 6.39 20.02 -8.92
N ASP A 113 5.65 20.48 -9.91
CA ASP A 113 5.93 21.73 -10.63
C ASP A 113 4.71 22.63 -10.47
N THR A 114 4.83 23.69 -9.66
CA THR A 114 3.72 24.60 -9.37
C THR A 114 3.48 25.61 -10.48
N ASP A 115 4.45 25.78 -11.39
CA ASP A 115 4.39 26.74 -12.49
C ASP A 115 3.88 26.08 -13.79
N ALA A 116 3.92 24.74 -13.86
CA ALA A 116 3.33 23.95 -14.92
C ALA A 116 1.80 24.08 -14.98
N PRO A 117 1.17 23.82 -16.14
CA PRO A 117 -0.28 23.76 -16.21
C PRO A 117 -0.85 22.62 -15.33
N PRO A 118 -2.11 22.71 -14.86
CA PRO A 118 -2.65 21.78 -13.85
C PRO A 118 -2.55 20.28 -14.17
N TRP A 119 -2.57 19.90 -15.45
CA TRP A 119 -2.45 18.50 -15.89
C TRP A 119 -1.01 17.97 -15.89
N GLU A 120 0.00 18.82 -15.69
CA GLU A 120 1.42 18.47 -15.60
C GLU A 120 2.02 18.76 -14.21
N MET A 121 1.32 19.52 -13.35
CA MET A 121 1.82 19.95 -12.05
C MET A 121 2.30 18.81 -11.13
N LEU A 122 1.68 17.63 -11.21
CA LEU A 122 1.98 16.51 -10.34
C LEU A 122 2.33 15.26 -11.14
N GLU A 123 3.63 14.91 -11.14
CA GLU A 123 4.11 13.63 -11.65
C GLU A 123 4.21 12.61 -10.52
N MET A 124 3.70 11.40 -10.74
CA MET A 124 3.80 10.29 -9.81
C MET A 124 4.39 9.05 -10.46
N THR A 125 5.08 8.23 -9.68
CA THR A 125 5.53 6.88 -10.08
C THR A 125 4.64 5.85 -9.44
N VAL A 126 3.98 5.05 -10.27
CA VAL A 126 3.17 3.90 -9.82
C VAL A 126 4.10 2.77 -9.41
N VAL A 127 3.89 2.23 -8.22
CA VAL A 127 4.68 1.13 -7.67
C VAL A 127 3.76 -0.04 -7.27
N MET A 128 4.22 -1.25 -7.53
CA MET A 128 3.55 -2.47 -7.07
C MET A 128 4.16 -2.94 -5.76
N LEU A 129 3.30 -3.25 -4.79
CA LEU A 129 3.67 -3.86 -3.52
C LEU A 129 3.57 -5.37 -3.62
N TYR A 130 4.65 -6.08 -3.29
CA TYR A 130 4.64 -7.53 -3.14
C TYR A 130 5.28 -7.93 -1.82
N LEU A 131 4.67 -8.94 -1.19
CA LEU A 131 5.23 -9.57 0.00
C LEU A 131 6.33 -10.50 -0.45
N THR A 132 7.57 -10.24 -0.02
CA THR A 132 8.64 -11.21 -0.21
C THR A 132 8.42 -12.32 0.80
N LEU A 133 7.85 -13.44 0.36
CA LEU A 133 7.94 -14.68 1.12
C LEU A 133 9.42 -15.05 1.17
N ARG A 134 10.02 -15.07 2.37
CA ARG A 134 11.37 -15.63 2.54
C ARG A 134 11.29 -17.09 2.09
N ARG A 135 11.78 -17.40 0.88
CA ARG A 135 11.99 -18.80 0.47
C ARG A 135 12.93 -19.42 1.49
N THR A 136 12.42 -20.29 2.37
CA THR A 136 13.27 -21.24 3.08
C THR A 136 13.88 -22.12 2.00
N LYS A 137 15.21 -22.10 1.90
CA LYS A 137 16.10 -22.88 1.02
C LYS A 137 15.39 -23.73 -0.03
N TYR A 138 15.46 -23.29 -1.29
CA TYR A 138 15.28 -24.18 -2.41
C TYR A 138 16.53 -25.08 -2.48
N GLU A 139 16.45 -26.30 -1.97
CA GLU A 139 17.46 -27.33 -2.17
C GLU A 139 17.14 -27.98 -3.52
N PRO A 140 17.91 -27.73 -4.61
CA PRO A 140 17.65 -28.41 -5.85
C PRO A 140 17.89 -29.90 -5.64
N HIS A 141 16.83 -30.71 -5.80
CA HIS A 141 16.93 -32.15 -5.80
C HIS A 141 18.04 -32.57 -6.77
N LYS A 142 19.01 -33.32 -6.25
CA LYS A 142 20.07 -33.98 -7.02
C LYS A 142 19.44 -34.62 -8.25
N PHE A 143 19.90 -34.21 -9.43
CA PHE A 143 19.59 -34.87 -10.68
C PHE A 143 19.90 -36.37 -10.52
N ILE A 144 18.86 -37.19 -10.60
CA ILE A 144 19.00 -38.64 -10.74
C ILE A 144 19.52 -38.83 -12.16
N THR A 145 20.81 -39.10 -12.29
CA THR A 145 21.37 -39.69 -13.51
C THR A 145 20.82 -41.12 -13.59
N CYS A 146 19.91 -41.37 -14.54
CA CYS A 146 19.52 -42.72 -14.91
C CYS A 146 20.67 -43.43 -15.67
N PRO A 147 20.75 -44.77 -15.58
CA PRO A 147 21.90 -45.57 -16.02
C PRO A 147 22.09 -45.64 -17.53
#